data_AF-A0A563W4U6-F1
#
_entry.id   AF-A0A563W4U6-F1
#
_cell.length_a   1.000
_cell.length_b   1.000
_cell.length_c   1.000
_cell.angle_alpha   90.00
_cell.angle_beta   90.00
_cell.angle_gamma   90.00
#
_symmetry.space_group_name_H-M   'P 1'
#
loop_
_entity.id
_entity.type
_entity.pdbx_description
1 polymer ?
#
loop_
_entity_poly.entity_id
_entity_poly.type
_entity_poly.pdbx_seq_one_letter_code
_entity_poly.pdbx_strand_id
1 'polypeptide(L)'
;MMRDRLGVILSQPGQPLQYQQTTLTDVQEIDRTFEDLYANLSPFLVPADPLQPNQTFYNWLIRPFETQLQQQQTNTLVFILDGVMRGIPVASLHDGEQYLIEKYNLALTPGLQLLTSRSLTSATLQTVTGGLTESRQGFDPLPHVETEVTEIATLVPSEILLDEKFTRDRIYSTSCH
;
A
#
# COMPACT_ATOMS: atom_id res chain seq x y z
N MET A 1 -21.16 -15.44 -8.91
CA MET A 1 -19.92 -15.46 -8.10
C MET A 1 -20.05 -16.56 -7.08
N MET A 2 -19.10 -17.51 -7.05
CA MET A 2 -19.02 -18.53 -6.01
C MET A 2 -18.48 -17.87 -4.74
N ARG A 3 -19.25 -17.86 -3.65
CA ARG A 3 -18.99 -17.07 -2.44
C ARG A 3 -17.95 -17.72 -1.50
N ASP A 4 -17.46 -18.90 -1.83
CA ASP A 4 -16.61 -19.77 -1.01
C ASP A 4 -15.15 -19.83 -1.48
N ARG A 5 -14.76 -18.96 -2.43
CA ARG A 5 -13.49 -19.11 -3.17
C ARG A 5 -12.83 -17.77 -3.40
N LEU A 6 -11.54 -17.71 -3.08
CA LEU A 6 -10.64 -16.63 -3.47
C LEU A 6 -9.87 -17.06 -4.72
N GLY A 7 -10.00 -16.32 -5.80
CA GLY A 7 -9.25 -16.54 -7.04
C GLY A 7 -8.15 -15.49 -7.20
N VAL A 8 -6.93 -15.92 -7.50
CA VAL A 8 -5.79 -15.06 -7.83
C VAL A 8 -5.30 -15.41 -9.23
N ILE A 9 -5.17 -14.40 -10.08
CA ILE A 9 -4.63 -14.55 -11.42
C ILE A 9 -3.25 -13.90 -11.46
N LEU A 10 -2.22 -14.68 -11.78
CA LEU A 10 -0.88 -14.19 -12.04
C LEU A 10 -0.67 -14.03 -13.55
N SER A 11 -0.30 -12.81 -13.96
CA SER A 11 0.09 -12.48 -15.32
C SER A 11 1.57 -12.13 -15.35
N GLN A 12 2.34 -12.79 -16.22
CA GLN A 12 3.76 -12.53 -16.38
C GLN A 12 4.12 -12.33 -17.86
N PRO A 13 5.11 -11.47 -18.17
CA PRO A 13 5.57 -11.29 -19.54
C PRO A 13 5.99 -12.61 -20.19
N GLY A 14 5.41 -12.94 -21.35
CA GLY A 14 5.77 -14.13 -22.12
C GLY A 14 5.29 -15.47 -21.53
N GLN A 15 4.50 -15.47 -20.46
CA GLN A 15 3.94 -16.66 -19.84
C GLN A 15 2.41 -16.68 -19.95
N PRO A 16 1.77 -17.87 -20.00
CA PRO A 16 0.32 -17.96 -19.91
C PRO A 16 -0.19 -17.45 -18.56
N LEU A 17 -1.43 -16.95 -18.54
CA LEU A 17 -2.11 -16.59 -17.29
C LEU A 17 -2.21 -17.81 -16.38
N GLN A 18 -1.84 -17.64 -15.12
CA GLN A 18 -1.99 -18.67 -14.11
C GLN A 18 -3.12 -18.30 -13.17
N TYR A 19 -3.98 -19.26 -12.86
CA TYR A 19 -5.09 -19.08 -11.94
C TYR A 19 -4.92 -20.02 -10.76
N GLN A 20 -4.79 -19.44 -9.57
CA GLN A 20 -4.81 -20.18 -8.32
C GLN A 20 -6.11 -19.87 -7.60
N GLN A 21 -6.68 -20.89 -6.97
CA GLN A 21 -7.87 -20.73 -6.15
C GLN A 21 -7.60 -21.25 -4.74
N THR A 22 -7.94 -20.44 -3.75
CA THR A 22 -8.00 -20.84 -2.35
C THR A 22 -9.46 -21.08 -1.99
N THR A 23 -9.77 -22.30 -1.55
CA THR A 23 -11.09 -22.63 -1.01
C THR A 23 -11.15 -22.12 0.42
N LEU A 24 -12.17 -21.32 0.71
CA LEU A 24 -12.40 -20.80 2.05
C LEU A 24 -13.30 -21.76 2.80
N THR A 25 -13.01 -21.94 4.09
CA THR A 25 -13.85 -22.82 4.93
C THR A 25 -15.09 -22.05 5.39
N ASP A 26 -14.97 -20.74 5.52
CA ASP A 26 -16.07 -19.81 5.83
C ASP A 26 -16.21 -18.76 4.71
N VAL A 27 -17.43 -18.56 4.22
CA VAL A 27 -17.72 -17.55 3.18
C VAL A 27 -17.50 -16.11 3.66
N GLN A 28 -17.43 -15.88 4.97
CA GLN A 28 -17.13 -14.58 5.57
C GLN A 28 -15.66 -14.43 5.96
N GLU A 29 -14.81 -15.43 5.68
CA GLU A 29 -13.41 -15.44 6.13
C GLU A 29 -12.62 -14.26 5.59
N ILE A 30 -12.84 -13.88 4.33
CA ILE A 30 -12.21 -12.69 3.73
C ILE A 30 -12.66 -11.43 4.47
N ASP A 31 -13.96 -11.23 4.62
CA ASP A 31 -14.52 -10.02 5.21
C ASP A 31 -14.04 -9.86 6.66
N ARG A 32 -14.06 -10.94 7.46
CA ARG A 32 -13.55 -10.90 8.84
C ARG A 32 -12.06 -10.62 8.90
N THR A 33 -11.26 -11.28 8.05
CA THR A 33 -9.81 -11.03 7.99
C THR A 33 -9.51 -9.58 7.59
N PHE A 34 -10.33 -9.02 6.71
CA PHE A 34 -10.24 -7.60 6.32
C PHE A 34 -10.59 -6.67 7.48
N GLU A 35 -11.68 -6.91 8.19
CA GLU A 35 -12.06 -6.12 9.36
C GLU A 35 -11.01 -6.20 10.47
N ASP A 36 -10.45 -7.38 10.73
CA ASP A 36 -9.35 -7.56 11.69
C ASP A 36 -8.10 -6.79 11.24
N LEU A 37 -7.76 -6.85 9.94
CA LEU A 37 -6.67 -6.06 9.38
C LEU A 37 -6.89 -4.56 9.60
N TYR A 38 -8.10 -4.07 9.35
CA TYR A 38 -8.43 -2.66 9.46
C TYR A 38 -8.50 -2.20 10.92
N ALA A 39 -9.00 -3.05 11.81
CA ALA A 39 -9.01 -2.80 13.25
C ALA A 39 -7.59 -2.61 13.80
N ASN A 40 -6.59 -3.31 13.25
CA ASN A 40 -5.18 -3.16 13.66
C ASN A 40 -4.58 -1.79 13.30
N LEU A 41 -5.24 -1.00 12.45
CA LEU A 41 -4.85 0.38 12.14
C LEU A 41 -5.33 1.38 13.21
N SER A 42 -6.21 0.96 14.11
CA SER A 42 -6.72 1.83 15.18
C SER A 42 -5.66 1.99 16.28
N PRO A 43 -5.27 3.22 16.64
CA PRO A 43 -4.32 3.45 17.73
C PRO A 43 -4.90 3.10 19.12
N PHE A 44 -6.21 2.87 19.20
CA PHE A 44 -6.91 2.55 20.45
C PHE A 44 -7.12 1.04 20.66
N LEU A 45 -6.86 0.22 19.64
CA LEU A 45 -6.99 -1.22 19.72
C LEU A 45 -5.60 -1.84 19.82
N VAL A 46 -5.41 -2.77 20.76
CA VAL A 46 -4.19 -3.56 20.87
C VAL A 46 -4.57 -5.03 20.66
N PRO A 47 -4.51 -5.52 19.41
CA PRO A 47 -4.82 -6.90 19.09
C PRO A 47 -3.81 -7.83 19.77
N ALA A 48 -4.24 -9.04 20.13
CA ALA A 48 -3.33 -10.05 20.66
C ALA A 48 -2.28 -10.49 19.63
N ASP A 49 -2.65 -10.52 18.35
CA ASP A 49 -1.76 -10.78 17.22
C ASP A 49 -2.07 -9.83 16.05
N PRO A 50 -1.40 -8.66 15.99
CA PRO A 50 -1.65 -7.67 14.95
C PRO A 50 -1.12 -8.09 13.56
N LEU A 51 -0.25 -9.11 13.48
CA LEU A 51 0.33 -9.56 12.22
C LEU A 51 -0.50 -10.66 11.54
N GLN A 52 -1.27 -11.43 12.31
CA GLN A 52 -2.08 -12.52 11.79
C GLN A 52 -2.86 -12.18 10.50
N PRO A 53 -3.68 -11.10 10.42
CA PRO A 53 -4.45 -10.85 9.21
C PRO A 53 -3.57 -10.49 8.01
N ASN A 54 -2.44 -9.81 8.22
CA ASN A 54 -1.46 -9.52 7.17
C ASN A 54 -0.82 -10.81 6.63
N GLN A 55 -0.52 -11.77 7.51
CA GLN A 55 0.03 -13.08 7.14
C GLN A 55 -1.01 -13.95 6.43
N THR A 56 -2.26 -13.92 6.86
CA THR A 56 -3.36 -14.63 6.20
C THR A 56 -3.51 -14.16 4.75
N PHE A 57 -3.59 -12.84 4.52
CA PHE A 57 -3.64 -12.30 3.17
C PHE A 57 -2.37 -12.58 2.36
N TYR A 58 -1.18 -12.55 2.97
CA TYR A 58 0.04 -12.98 2.29
C TYR A 58 -0.05 -14.43 1.79
N ASN A 59 -0.50 -15.33 2.66
CA ASN A 59 -0.63 -16.75 2.37
C ASN A 59 -1.65 -17.03 1.27
N TRP A 60 -2.69 -16.22 1.19
CA TRP A 60 -3.69 -16.33 0.14
C TRP A 60 -3.26 -15.74 -1.20
N LEU A 61 -2.58 -14.58 -1.19
CA LEU A 61 -2.35 -13.78 -2.39
C LEU A 61 -0.96 -14.02 -3.00
N ILE A 62 0.06 -14.23 -2.17
CA ILE A 62 1.47 -14.21 -2.59
C ILE A 62 2.12 -15.58 -2.50
N ARG A 63 1.93 -16.27 -1.38
CA ARG A 63 2.56 -17.56 -1.09
C ARG A 63 2.43 -18.60 -2.21
N PRO A 64 1.29 -18.75 -2.90
CA PRO A 64 1.17 -19.75 -3.96
C PRO A 64 2.11 -19.50 -5.16
N PHE A 65 2.58 -18.26 -5.33
CA PHE A 65 3.41 -17.85 -6.45
C PHE A 65 4.86 -17.53 -6.05
N GLU A 66 5.19 -17.57 -4.75
CA GLU A 66 6.47 -17.09 -4.21
C GLU A 66 7.68 -17.72 -4.89
N THR A 67 7.70 -19.05 -5.02
CA THR A 67 8.77 -19.79 -5.71
C THR A 67 8.95 -19.31 -7.16
N GLN A 68 7.86 -19.08 -7.88
CA GLN A 68 7.90 -18.64 -9.27
C GLN A 68 8.35 -17.18 -9.40
N LEU A 69 7.87 -16.31 -8.50
CA LEU A 69 8.30 -14.91 -8.45
C LEU A 69 9.82 -14.81 -8.21
N GLN A 70 10.36 -15.66 -7.34
CA GLN A 70 11.80 -15.78 -7.08
C GLN A 70 12.57 -16.31 -8.30
N GLN A 71 12.10 -17.40 -8.92
CA GLN A 71 12.76 -17.99 -10.10
C GLN A 71 12.81 -17.03 -11.30
N GLN A 72 11.77 -16.21 -11.46
CA GLN A 72 11.70 -15.20 -12.52
C GLN A 72 12.40 -13.87 -12.14
N GLN A 73 13.02 -13.79 -10.96
CA GLN A 73 13.66 -12.58 -10.45
C GLN A 73 12.74 -11.36 -10.55
N THR A 74 11.49 -11.54 -10.11
CA THR A 74 10.47 -10.50 -10.20
C THR A 74 10.79 -9.39 -9.22
N ASN A 75 10.96 -8.16 -9.71
CA ASN A 75 11.26 -7.00 -8.87
C ASN A 75 10.04 -6.12 -8.60
N THR A 76 8.97 -6.25 -9.38
CA THR A 76 7.78 -5.40 -9.29
C THR A 76 6.52 -6.23 -9.33
N LEU A 77 5.62 -6.00 -8.37
CA LEU A 77 4.29 -6.60 -8.32
C LEU A 77 3.25 -5.51 -8.57
N VAL A 78 2.34 -5.79 -9.51
CA VAL A 78 1.22 -4.90 -9.81
C VAL A 78 -0.08 -5.57 -9.37
N PHE A 79 -0.82 -4.93 -8.48
CA PHE A 79 -2.06 -5.45 -7.92
C PHE A 79 -3.27 -4.81 -8.57
N ILE A 80 -4.21 -5.68 -8.96
CA ILE A 80 -5.57 -5.32 -9.40
C ILE A 80 -6.51 -6.02 -8.43
N LEU A 81 -7.05 -5.25 -7.49
CA LEU A 81 -7.85 -5.77 -6.37
C LEU A 81 -9.33 -5.54 -6.63
N ASP A 82 -10.17 -6.48 -6.20
CA ASP A 82 -11.63 -6.37 -6.34
C ASP A 82 -12.37 -6.47 -4.99
N GLY A 83 -13.58 -5.92 -4.95
CA GLY A 83 -14.43 -5.92 -3.75
C GLY A 83 -13.75 -5.29 -2.54
N VAL A 84 -13.87 -5.97 -1.39
CA VAL A 84 -13.23 -5.59 -0.12
C VAL A 84 -11.70 -5.61 -0.19
N MET A 85 -11.11 -6.37 -1.11
CA MET A 85 -9.65 -6.45 -1.24
C MET A 85 -9.03 -5.12 -1.67
N ARG A 86 -9.80 -4.21 -2.27
CA ARG A 86 -9.32 -2.85 -2.61
C ARG A 86 -8.87 -2.05 -1.39
N GLY A 87 -9.34 -2.39 -0.20
CA GLY A 87 -8.91 -1.75 1.05
C GLY A 87 -7.64 -2.37 1.65
N ILE A 88 -7.10 -3.45 1.10
CA ILE A 88 -5.97 -4.15 1.69
C ILE A 88 -4.68 -3.34 1.44
N PRO A 89 -3.94 -2.96 2.50
CA PRO A 89 -2.61 -2.38 2.36
C PRO A 89 -1.61 -3.45 1.93
N VAL A 90 -1.51 -3.72 0.62
CA VAL A 90 -0.66 -4.80 0.10
C VAL A 90 0.81 -4.69 0.50
N ALA A 91 1.27 -3.46 0.78
CA ALA A 91 2.61 -3.18 1.29
C ALA A 91 2.89 -3.78 2.67
N SER A 92 1.88 -3.89 3.53
CA SER A 92 2.01 -4.43 4.89
C SER A 92 1.77 -5.94 4.96
N LEU A 93 1.47 -6.61 3.84
CA LEU A 93 1.38 -8.07 3.83
C LEU A 93 2.73 -8.65 4.27
N HIS A 94 2.68 -9.62 5.16
CA HIS A 94 3.87 -10.09 5.87
C HIS A 94 4.02 -11.58 5.68
N ASP A 95 5.23 -12.04 5.34
CA ASP A 95 5.47 -13.45 5.05
C ASP A 95 5.82 -14.29 6.29
N GLY A 96 5.99 -13.64 7.45
CA GLY A 96 6.45 -14.25 8.70
C GLY A 96 7.83 -13.73 9.11
N GLU A 97 8.59 -13.18 8.17
CA GLU A 97 9.93 -12.62 8.36
C GLU A 97 10.02 -11.15 7.90
N GLN A 98 9.42 -10.83 6.75
CA GLN A 98 9.51 -9.52 6.08
C GLN A 98 8.16 -9.08 5.52
N TYR A 99 7.99 -7.76 5.41
CA TYR A 99 6.88 -7.13 4.70
C TYR A 99 7.08 -7.18 3.18
N LEU A 100 5.98 -7.20 2.44
CA LEU A 100 6.00 -7.30 0.99
C LEU A 100 6.71 -6.10 0.33
N ILE A 101 6.60 -4.91 0.92
CA ILE A 101 7.29 -3.69 0.47
C ILE A 101 8.82 -3.78 0.59
N GLU A 102 9.32 -4.63 1.50
CA GLU A 102 10.77 -4.86 1.66
C GLU A 102 11.32 -5.80 0.59
N LYS A 103 10.44 -6.58 -0.07
CA LYS A 103 10.80 -7.61 -1.04
C LYS A 103 10.61 -7.15 -2.50
N TYR A 104 9.62 -6.30 -2.77
CA TYR A 104 9.23 -5.93 -4.12
C TYR A 104 8.88 -4.45 -4.23
N ASN A 105 9.09 -3.88 -5.43
CA ASN A 105 8.42 -2.65 -5.81
C ASN A 105 6.93 -2.93 -6.01
N LEU A 106 6.05 -2.10 -5.43
CA LEU A 106 4.61 -2.33 -5.46
C LEU A 106 3.90 -1.25 -6.27
N ALA A 107 2.95 -1.66 -7.10
CA ALA A 107 2.04 -0.76 -7.78
C ALA A 107 0.59 -1.26 -7.65
N LEU A 108 -0.34 -0.31 -7.53
CA LEU A 108 -1.77 -0.55 -7.46
C LEU A 108 -2.42 0.08 -8.69
N THR A 109 -3.28 -0.66 -9.38
CA THR A 109 -4.05 -0.12 -10.51
C THR A 109 -5.54 -0.42 -10.34
N PRO A 110 -6.43 0.58 -10.58
CA PRO A 110 -7.87 0.40 -10.45
C PRO A 110 -8.48 -0.48 -11.56
N GLY A 111 -7.72 -0.86 -12.59
CA GLY A 111 -8.21 -1.71 -13.68
C GLY A 111 -7.11 -2.47 -14.40
N LEU A 112 -7.51 -3.40 -15.29
CA LEU A 112 -6.63 -4.30 -16.04
C LEU A 112 -5.67 -3.58 -16.99
N GLN A 113 -5.92 -2.31 -17.28
CA GLN A 113 -5.05 -1.53 -18.15
C GLN A 113 -3.85 -1.03 -17.35
N LEU A 114 -2.68 -1.64 -17.61
CA LEU A 114 -1.42 -1.15 -17.09
C LEU A 114 -1.14 0.22 -17.70
N LEU A 115 -1.14 1.24 -16.86
CA LEU A 115 -0.65 2.56 -17.26
C LEU A 115 0.87 2.42 -17.46
N THR A 116 1.36 2.80 -18.64
CA THR A 116 2.81 2.85 -18.88
C THR A 116 3.43 3.77 -17.84
N SER A 117 4.32 3.24 -16.99
CA SER A 117 5.11 4.09 -16.11
C SER A 117 5.96 4.98 -17.01
N ARG A 118 5.72 6.29 -16.95
CA ARG A 118 6.67 7.22 -17.53
C ARG A 118 7.90 7.14 -16.63
N SER A 119 9.03 6.74 -17.21
CA SER A 119 10.31 6.86 -16.52
C SER A 119 10.45 8.34 -16.14
N LEU A 120 10.53 8.60 -14.83
CA LEU A 120 10.95 9.90 -14.35
C LEU A 120 12.40 10.03 -14.79
N THR A 121 12.65 10.75 -15.88
CA THR A 121 13.99 11.22 -16.21
C THR A 121 14.55 11.89 -14.97
N SER A 122 15.80 11.62 -14.58
CA SER A 122 16.50 12.17 -13.40
C SER A 122 16.64 13.70 -13.36
N ALA A 123 15.76 14.44 -14.05
CA ALA A 123 15.41 15.79 -13.67
C ALA A 123 15.14 15.79 -12.16
N THR A 124 15.82 16.69 -11.45
CA THR A 124 15.76 16.87 -10.00
C THR A 124 14.32 16.79 -9.51
N LEU A 125 13.96 15.67 -8.87
CA LEU A 125 12.67 15.51 -8.24
C LEU A 125 12.52 16.61 -7.18
N GLN A 126 11.53 17.47 -7.37
CA GLN A 126 11.15 18.45 -6.37
C GLN A 126 10.07 17.82 -5.50
N THR A 127 10.36 17.68 -4.21
CA THR A 127 9.41 17.16 -3.23
C THR A 127 8.67 18.32 -2.59
N VAL A 128 7.36 18.17 -2.41
CA VAL A 128 6.56 19.09 -1.58
C VAL A 128 6.08 18.29 -0.39
N THR A 129 6.42 18.75 0.81
CA THR A 129 5.99 18.16 2.07
C THR A 129 5.10 19.15 2.79
N GLY A 130 3.95 18.72 3.31
CA GLY A 130 3.07 19.62 4.03
C GLY A 130 2.28 18.93 5.13
N GLY A 131 1.83 19.72 6.09
CA GLY A 131 1.17 19.20 7.28
C GLY A 131 0.59 20.29 8.18
N LEU A 132 -0.19 19.85 9.16
CA LEU A 132 -0.80 20.70 10.18
C LEU A 132 -0.19 20.35 11.53
N THR A 133 0.30 21.34 12.26
CA THR A 133 0.82 21.18 13.62
C THR A 133 -0.21 21.67 14.65
N GLU A 134 -1.03 22.63 14.25
CA GLU A 134 -2.07 23.25 15.07
C GLU A 134 -3.41 22.50 14.98
N SER A 135 -4.21 22.61 16.05
CA SER A 135 -5.60 22.12 16.05
C SER A 135 -6.44 22.86 15.02
N ARG A 136 -7.18 22.11 14.19
CA ARG A 136 -8.07 22.66 13.15
C ARG A 136 -9.36 21.86 13.12
N GLN A 137 -10.51 22.55 13.00
CA GLN A 137 -11.82 21.93 12.76
C GLN A 137 -12.22 20.82 13.76
N GLY A 138 -11.78 20.92 15.03
CA GLY A 138 -12.09 19.92 16.06
C GLY A 138 -11.14 18.71 16.08
N PHE A 139 -10.09 18.71 15.27
CA PHE A 139 -8.98 17.76 15.37
C PHE A 139 -7.90 18.28 16.32
N ASP A 140 -7.36 17.37 17.12
CA ASP A 140 -6.23 17.62 18.01
C ASP A 140 -4.97 18.04 17.23
N PRO A 141 -4.05 18.79 17.86
CA PRO A 141 -2.82 19.19 17.20
C PRO A 141 -1.91 17.98 16.96
N LEU A 142 -1.10 18.03 15.89
CA LEU A 142 -0.14 16.98 15.54
C LEU A 142 1.30 17.52 15.70
N PRO A 143 1.81 17.64 16.93
CA PRO A 143 3.07 18.37 17.19
C PRO A 143 4.31 17.70 16.58
N HIS A 144 4.24 16.40 16.27
CA HIS A 144 5.37 15.66 15.68
C HIS A 144 5.52 15.90 14.17
N VAL A 145 4.49 16.44 13.51
CA VAL A 145 4.52 16.70 12.06
C VAL A 145 5.65 17.64 11.68
N GLU A 146 5.93 18.67 12.48
CA GLU A 146 7.04 19.60 12.20
C GLU A 146 8.40 18.89 12.17
N THR A 147 8.63 18.00 13.14
CA THR A 147 9.85 17.19 13.20
C THR A 147 9.96 16.26 12.00
N GLU A 148 8.89 15.52 11.69
CA GLU A 148 8.86 14.57 10.58
C GLU A 148 9.16 15.23 9.23
N VAL A 149 8.50 16.36 8.92
CA VAL A 149 8.72 17.04 7.64
C VAL A 149 10.12 17.66 7.52
N THR A 150 10.69 18.07 8.65
CA THR A 150 12.06 18.59 8.70
C THR A 150 13.08 17.48 8.47
N GLU A 151 12.87 16.30 9.07
CA GLU A 151 13.72 15.13 8.85
C GLU A 151 13.68 14.66 7.39
N ILE A 152 12.49 14.60 6.77
CA ILE A 152 12.32 14.27 5.35
C ILE A 152 13.11 15.24 4.46
N ALA A 153 13.07 16.55 4.77
CA ALA A 153 13.79 17.57 4.00
C ALA A 153 15.31 17.44 4.07
N THR A 154 15.87 16.68 5.01
CA THR A 154 17.29 16.34 5.04
C THR A 154 17.68 15.25 4.04
N LEU A 155 16.71 14.40 3.65
CA LEU A 155 16.93 13.25 2.77
C LEU A 155 16.68 13.60 1.30
N VAL A 156 15.69 14.47 1.04
CA VAL A 156 15.29 14.88 -0.31
C VAL A 156 15.02 16.38 -0.38
N PRO A 157 15.42 17.08 -1.46
CA PRO A 157 15.09 18.48 -1.65
C PRO A 157 13.57 18.71 -1.56
N SER A 158 13.15 19.40 -0.51
CA SER A 158 11.73 19.54 -0.16
C SER A 158 11.35 20.99 0.09
N GLU A 159 10.22 21.40 -0.46
CA GLU A 159 9.49 22.59 0.00
C GLU A 159 8.53 22.20 1.11
N ILE A 160 8.66 22.85 2.27
CA ILE A 160 7.83 22.57 3.45
C ILE A 160 6.67 23.59 3.54
N LEU A 161 5.44 23.08 3.54
CA LEU A 161 4.21 23.85 3.69
C LEU A 161 3.50 23.44 5.00
N LEU A 162 3.67 24.23 6.06
CA LEU A 162 2.99 24.00 7.35
C LEU A 162 1.86 24.99 7.59
N ASP A 163 0.79 24.52 8.24
CA ASP A 163 -0.32 25.31 8.77
C ASP A 163 -0.89 26.31 7.76
N GLU A 164 -0.74 27.62 8.01
CA GLU A 164 -1.25 28.69 7.13
C GLU A 164 -0.62 28.67 5.73
N LYS A 165 0.54 28.04 5.55
CA LYS A 165 1.19 27.85 4.26
C LYS A 165 0.68 26.59 3.54
N PHE A 166 0.10 25.63 4.27
CA PHE A 166 -0.44 24.40 3.69
C PHE A 166 -1.81 24.66 3.05
N THR A 167 -1.77 25.40 1.93
CA THR A 167 -2.95 25.82 1.18
C THR A 167 -2.99 25.17 -0.19
N ARG A 168 -4.22 25.04 -0.73
CA ARG A 168 -4.45 24.53 -2.08
C ARG A 168 -3.57 25.24 -3.11
N ASP A 169 -3.57 26.56 -3.10
CA ASP A 169 -2.86 27.37 -4.10
C ASP A 169 -1.35 27.17 -4.03
N ARG A 170 -0.80 27.05 -2.80
CA ARG A 170 0.62 26.76 -2.60
C ARG A 170 0.98 25.39 -3.18
N ILE A 171 0.22 24.34 -2.87
CA ILE A 171 0.46 22.98 -3.40
C ILE A 171 0.49 22.98 -4.94
N TYR A 172 -0.44 23.70 -5.59
CA TYR A 172 -0.45 23.78 -7.06
C TYR A 172 0.72 24.59 -7.63
N SER A 173 1.13 25.67 -6.96
CA SER A 173 2.23 26.51 -7.43
C SER A 173 3.60 25.86 -7.31
N THR A 174 3.78 24.95 -6.34
CA THR A 174 5.07 24.31 -6.00
C THR A 174 5.30 23.00 -6.74
N SER A 175 4.24 22.37 -7.27
CA SER A 175 4.32 21.08 -7.98
C SER A 175 4.59 21.21 -9.50
N CYS A 176 4.80 22.42 -10.03
CA CYS A 176 4.77 22.72 -11.46
C CYS A 176 6.07 23.33 -12.05
N HIS A 177 7.24 23.13 -11.43
CA HIS A 177 8.54 23.56 -12.00
C HIS A 177 9.44 22.38 -12.36
#